data_AF-A0A0P1GXN4-F1
#
_entry.id   AF-A0A0P1GXN4-F1
#
_cell.length_a   1.000
_cell.length_b   1.000
_cell.length_c   1.000
_cell.angle_alpha   90.00
_cell.angle_beta   90.00
_cell.angle_gamma   90.00
#
_symmetry.space_group_name_H-M   'P 1'
#
loop_
_entity.id
_entity.type
_entity.pdbx_description
1 polymer ?
#
loop_
_entity_poly.entity_id
_entity_poly.type
_entity_poly.pdbx_seq_one_letter_code
_entity_poly.pdbx_strand_id
1 'polypeptide(L)'
;MRSQRPPGADGWQDLYPYYTQFNPKRRAEDDQTFWFCNSQHWPTPFRPFDVIMVDFATKSLGQYNTRHLLVPPENGVDYRILNGYVYFSPVGVNPQDIEACVPQFMERAGHYFANWGDLYANWKTKVMAQINALESLDFTTLPEVEPLDVVTSGAGAGQHQPAVRPIRPRD
;
A
#
# COMPACT_ATOMS: atom_id res chain seq x y z
N MET A 1 -17.00 14.30 9.11
CA MET A 1 -16.90 12.91 8.59
C MET A 1 -18.26 12.48 8.02
N ARG A 2 -18.30 11.51 7.09
CA ARG A 2 -19.52 10.81 6.66
C ARG A 2 -20.02 9.89 7.78
N SER A 3 -20.48 10.51 8.87
CA SER A 3 -20.89 9.85 10.10
C SER A 3 -22.19 9.05 9.93
N GLN A 4 -23.04 9.43 8.98
CA GLN A 4 -24.26 8.69 8.69
C GLN A 4 -23.92 7.37 7.99
N ARG A 5 -24.27 6.26 8.64
CA ARG A 5 -24.12 4.91 8.10
C ARG A 5 -25.11 4.71 6.94
N PRO A 6 -24.67 4.25 5.77
CA PRO A 6 -25.57 3.85 4.69
C PRO A 6 -26.47 2.68 5.10
N PRO A 7 -27.71 2.58 4.60
CA PRO A 7 -28.56 1.40 4.82
C PRO A 7 -27.86 0.10 4.42
N GLY A 8 -27.91 -0.92 5.27
CA GLY A 8 -27.29 -2.23 5.02
C GLY A 8 -25.80 -2.33 5.36
N ALA A 9 -25.17 -1.25 5.84
CA ALA A 9 -23.78 -1.27 6.28
C ALA A 9 -23.61 -1.63 7.77
N ASP A 10 -24.60 -2.28 8.39
CA ASP A 10 -24.48 -2.76 9.77
C ASP A 10 -23.38 -3.83 9.89
N GLY A 11 -22.59 -3.78 10.97
CA GLY A 11 -21.49 -4.72 11.18
C GLY A 11 -20.28 -4.51 10.25
N TRP A 12 -20.20 -3.40 9.50
CA TRP A 12 -19.07 -3.12 8.59
C TRP A 12 -17.70 -3.24 9.24
N GLN A 13 -17.62 -3.03 10.55
CA GLN A 13 -16.39 -3.15 11.34
C GLN A 13 -15.76 -4.54 11.21
N ASP A 14 -16.57 -5.60 11.18
CA ASP A 14 -16.08 -6.99 11.14
C ASP A 14 -15.37 -7.32 9.81
N LEU A 15 -15.54 -6.47 8.80
CA LEU A 15 -14.89 -6.60 7.51
C LEU A 15 -13.44 -6.07 7.50
N TYR A 16 -13.04 -5.24 8.48
CA TYR A 16 -11.73 -4.58 8.49
C TYR A 16 -10.91 -4.98 9.72
N PRO A 17 -9.56 -5.01 9.59
CA PRO A 17 -8.69 -5.27 10.73
C PRO A 17 -8.95 -4.29 11.89
N TYR A 18 -8.85 -4.78 13.12
CA TYR A 18 -9.19 -3.99 14.31
C TYR A 18 -8.41 -2.66 14.44
N TYR A 19 -7.20 -2.59 13.89
CA TYR A 19 -6.33 -1.42 13.99
C TYR A 19 -6.74 -0.28 13.04
N THR A 20 -7.60 -0.55 12.05
CA THR A 20 -8.09 0.48 11.11
C THR A 20 -9.35 1.17 11.61
N GLN A 21 -9.88 0.79 12.77
CA GLN A 21 -11.14 1.31 13.31
C GLN A 21 -10.88 2.40 14.36
N PHE A 22 -11.86 3.30 14.53
CA PHE A 22 -11.92 4.19 15.68
C PHE A 22 -12.13 3.37 16.96
N ASN A 23 -11.04 3.08 17.66
CA ASN A 23 -11.03 2.16 18.79
C ASN A 23 -11.37 2.90 20.09
N PRO A 24 -12.27 2.37 20.95
CA PRO A 24 -12.57 2.99 22.25
C PRO A 24 -11.35 3.29 23.11
N LYS A 25 -10.29 2.47 23.02
CA LYS A 25 -9.04 2.65 23.77
C LYS A 25 -8.23 3.88 23.33
N ARG A 26 -8.46 4.40 22.13
CA ARG A 26 -7.78 5.58 21.55
C ARG A 26 -8.71 6.76 21.33
N ARG A 27 -9.93 6.67 21.88
CA ARG A 27 -10.99 7.63 21.58
C ARG A 27 -10.61 9.06 21.93
N ALA A 28 -9.90 9.25 23.04
CA ALA A 28 -9.41 10.55 23.46
C ALA A 28 -8.45 11.18 22.45
N GLU A 29 -7.53 10.40 21.87
CA GLU A 29 -6.62 10.89 20.83
C GLU A 29 -7.37 11.11 19.51
N ASP A 30 -8.17 10.14 19.09
CA ASP A 30 -8.91 10.19 17.83
C ASP A 30 -9.91 11.37 17.79
N ASP A 31 -10.56 11.71 18.91
CA ASP A 31 -11.52 12.84 19.02
C ASP A 31 -10.82 14.22 18.95
N GLN A 32 -9.55 14.30 19.32
CA GLN A 32 -8.74 15.53 19.22
C GLN A 32 -8.01 15.65 17.88
N THR A 33 -8.03 14.59 17.08
CA THR A 33 -7.31 14.51 15.81
C THR A 33 -8.17 15.06 14.68
N PHE A 34 -7.55 15.84 13.79
CA PHE A 34 -8.21 16.29 12.57
C PHE A 34 -8.22 15.17 11.53
N TRP A 35 -9.41 14.68 11.19
CA TRP A 35 -9.59 13.64 10.19
C TRP A 35 -10.32 14.17 8.95
N PHE A 36 -9.79 13.87 7.78
CA PHE A 36 -10.41 14.19 6.50
C PHE A 36 -10.63 12.94 5.65
N CYS A 37 -11.74 12.89 4.92
CA CYS A 37 -12.05 11.77 4.03
C CYS A 37 -11.11 11.82 2.82
N ASN A 38 -10.33 10.77 2.57
CA ASN A 38 -9.43 10.73 1.42
C ASN A 38 -10.14 10.23 0.14
N SER A 39 -11.22 10.91 -0.24
CA SER A 39 -12.00 10.54 -1.43
C SER A 39 -11.28 10.83 -2.74
N GLN A 40 -10.21 11.63 -2.73
CA GLN A 40 -9.38 11.87 -3.90
C GLN A 40 -8.69 10.60 -4.38
N HIS A 41 -8.23 9.76 -3.45
CA HIS A 41 -7.56 8.50 -3.75
C HIS A 41 -8.52 7.31 -3.64
N TRP A 42 -9.48 7.36 -2.71
CA TRP A 42 -10.44 6.29 -2.46
C TRP A 42 -11.87 6.82 -2.41
N PRO A 43 -12.49 7.09 -3.58
CA PRO A 43 -13.78 7.77 -3.68
C PRO A 43 -14.96 6.90 -3.23
N THR A 44 -14.81 5.58 -3.24
CA THR A 44 -15.85 4.59 -2.96
C THR A 44 -15.59 3.83 -1.66
N PRO A 45 -16.61 3.16 -1.08
CA PRO A 45 -16.39 2.26 0.03
C PRO A 45 -15.30 1.23 -0.28
N PHE A 46 -14.30 1.18 0.60
CA PHE A 46 -13.09 0.42 0.46
C PHE A 46 -13.38 -1.07 0.61
N ARG A 47 -12.92 -1.89 -0.34
CA ARG A 47 -13.16 -3.33 -0.23
C ARG A 47 -12.24 -3.91 0.85
N PRO A 48 -12.70 -4.88 1.65
CA PRO A 48 -11.90 -5.46 2.72
C PRO A 48 -10.53 -5.99 2.27
N PHE A 49 -10.48 -6.64 1.11
CA PHE A 49 -9.23 -7.17 0.57
C PHE A 49 -8.26 -6.07 0.11
N ASP A 50 -8.76 -4.87 -0.21
CA ASP A 50 -7.96 -3.75 -0.66
C ASP A 50 -7.27 -3.02 0.51
N VAL A 51 -7.57 -3.36 1.78
CA VAL A 51 -6.90 -2.79 2.98
C VAL A 51 -5.39 -2.87 2.90
N ILE A 52 -4.86 -3.95 2.32
CA ILE A 52 -3.42 -4.10 2.12
C ILE A 52 -2.80 -2.96 1.29
N MET A 53 -3.57 -2.37 0.37
CA MET A 53 -3.11 -1.28 -0.49
C MET A 53 -2.97 0.03 0.28
N VAL A 54 -3.91 0.35 1.18
CA VAL A 54 -3.78 1.55 2.02
C VAL A 54 -2.69 1.37 3.07
N ASP A 55 -2.54 0.18 3.65
CA ASP A 55 -1.41 -0.14 4.53
C ASP A 55 -0.07 0.04 3.82
N PHE A 56 0.05 -0.50 2.61
CA PHE A 56 1.25 -0.36 1.79
C PHE A 56 1.55 1.10 1.47
N ALA A 57 0.54 1.87 1.03
CA ALA A 57 0.70 3.28 0.68
C ALA A 57 1.10 4.13 1.90
N THR A 58 0.39 3.99 3.01
CA THR A 58 0.65 4.75 4.25
C THR A 58 2.01 4.42 4.84
N LYS A 59 2.38 3.13 4.88
CA LYS A 59 3.73 2.71 5.29
C LYS A 59 4.80 3.33 4.39
N SER A 60 4.62 3.25 3.07
CA SER A 60 5.61 3.75 2.10
C SER A 60 5.77 5.26 2.22
N LEU A 61 4.67 6.01 2.36
CA LEU A 61 4.70 7.45 2.60
C LEU A 61 5.44 7.78 3.90
N GLY A 62 5.11 7.10 5.00
CA GLY A 62 5.81 7.28 6.27
C GLY A 62 7.30 7.00 6.16
N GLN A 63 7.71 5.96 5.43
CA GLN A 63 9.12 5.67 5.17
C GLN A 63 9.80 6.77 4.34
N TYR A 64 9.13 7.30 3.32
CA TYR A 64 9.68 8.39 2.52
C TYR A 64 9.89 9.66 3.37
N ASN A 65 8.87 10.00 4.15
CA ASN A 65 8.90 11.16 5.03
C ASN A 65 9.99 11.03 6.11
N THR A 66 10.09 9.89 6.78
CA THR A 66 10.96 9.70 7.96
C THR A 66 12.38 9.19 7.67
N ARG A 67 12.65 8.63 6.48
CA ARG A 67 13.94 7.94 6.22
C ARG A 67 14.57 8.29 4.88
N HIS A 68 13.79 8.66 3.87
CA HIS A 68 14.33 8.92 2.53
C HIS A 68 14.55 10.40 2.29
N LEU A 69 13.52 11.22 2.54
CA LEU A 69 13.56 12.66 2.33
C LEU A 69 13.76 13.44 3.63
N LEU A 70 13.31 12.92 4.78
CA LEU A 70 13.33 13.65 6.07
C LEU A 70 12.49 14.93 6.02
N VAL A 71 11.24 14.81 5.58
CA VAL A 71 10.32 15.94 5.41
C VAL A 71 10.15 16.67 6.75
N PRO A 72 10.53 17.96 6.88
CA PRO A 72 10.71 18.57 8.20
C PRO A 72 9.46 18.59 9.10
N PRO A 73 8.25 18.92 8.60
CA PRO A 73 7.07 18.96 9.47
C PRO A 73 6.32 17.62 9.60
N GLU A 74 6.64 16.60 8.80
CA GLU A 74 5.72 15.48 8.55
C GLU A 74 6.41 14.11 8.66
N ASN A 75 5.85 13.21 9.47
CA ASN A 75 6.28 11.82 9.64
C ASN A 75 5.46 10.81 8.80
N GLY A 76 4.42 11.25 8.11
CA GLY A 76 3.52 10.39 7.33
C GLY A 76 2.08 10.61 7.76
N VAL A 77 1.18 9.68 7.46
CA VAL A 77 -0.24 9.81 7.81
C VAL A 77 -0.69 8.63 8.67
N ASP A 78 -1.66 8.87 9.53
CA ASP A 78 -2.48 7.81 10.14
C ASP A 78 -3.80 7.70 9.38
N TYR A 79 -4.45 6.55 9.48
CA TYR A 79 -5.73 6.34 8.84
C TYR A 79 -6.72 5.53 9.68
N ARG A 80 -8.00 5.82 9.45
CA ARG A 80 -9.13 5.05 9.98
C ARG A 80 -10.14 4.80 8.86
N ILE A 81 -10.87 3.70 8.97
CA ILE A 81 -11.99 3.38 8.10
C ILE A 81 -13.27 3.62 8.90
N LEU A 82 -14.22 4.35 8.32
CA LEU A 82 -15.55 4.57 8.89
C LEU A 82 -16.61 4.38 7.81
N ASN A 83 -17.52 3.43 8.02
CA ASN A 83 -18.55 3.04 7.06
C ASN A 83 -17.96 2.67 5.68
N GLY A 84 -16.78 2.05 5.68
CA GLY A 84 -16.01 1.72 4.48
C GLY A 84 -15.25 2.87 3.85
N TYR A 85 -15.34 4.10 4.34
CA TYR A 85 -14.57 5.23 3.80
C TYR A 85 -13.27 5.45 4.57
N VAL A 86 -12.18 5.71 3.84
CA VAL A 86 -10.85 5.99 4.42
C VAL A 86 -10.74 7.46 4.85
N TYR A 87 -10.36 7.66 6.10
CA TYR A 87 -10.06 8.95 6.71
C TYR A 87 -8.60 9.02 7.05
N PHE A 88 -7.93 10.08 6.63
CA PHE A 88 -6.52 10.35 6.90
C PHE A 88 -6.38 11.45 7.94
N SER A 89 -5.27 11.40 8.68
CA SER A 89 -4.75 12.49 9.48
C SER A 89 -3.23 12.58 9.26
N PRO A 90 -2.66 13.79 9.11
CA PRO A 90 -1.21 13.95 9.13
C PRO A 90 -0.64 13.51 10.49
N VAL A 91 0.60 13.03 10.47
CA VAL A 91 1.39 12.72 11.67
C VAL A 91 2.57 13.68 11.66
N GLY A 92 2.51 14.68 12.55
CA GLY A 92 3.55 15.71 12.64
C GLY A 92 4.86 15.17 13.21
N VAL A 93 5.94 15.89 12.90
CA VAL A 93 7.23 15.78 13.60
C VAL A 93 7.15 16.54 14.93
N ASN A 94 7.83 16.04 15.96
CA ASN A 94 7.95 16.75 17.21
C ASN A 94 8.67 18.10 16.97
N PRO A 95 8.11 19.26 17.38
CA PRO A 95 8.64 20.57 17.00
C PRO A 95 10.15 20.78 17.28
N GLN A 96 10.70 20.15 18.32
CA GLN A 96 12.14 20.29 18.64
C GLN A 96 13.05 19.56 17.65
N ASP A 97 12.54 18.56 16.93
CA ASP A 97 13.32 17.73 16.01
C ASP A 97 13.33 18.28 14.57
N ILE A 98 12.41 19.22 14.26
CA ILE A 98 12.20 19.75 12.91
C ILE A 98 13.47 20.39 12.34
N GLU A 99 14.10 21.29 13.10
CA GLU A 99 15.26 22.07 12.63
C GLU A 99 16.45 21.17 12.28
N ALA A 100 16.69 20.11 13.06
CA ALA A 100 17.78 19.18 12.85
C ALA A 100 17.66 18.38 11.53
N CYS A 101 16.44 18.17 11.03
CA CYS A 101 16.21 17.45 9.78
C CYS A 101 16.36 18.32 8.53
N VAL A 102 16.28 19.65 8.64
CA VAL A 102 16.28 20.59 7.50
C VAL A 102 17.51 20.43 6.60
N PRO A 103 18.76 20.38 7.11
CA PRO A 103 19.93 20.26 6.23
C PRO A 103 19.89 19.00 5.36
N GLN A 104 19.51 17.87 5.95
CA GLN A 104 19.42 16.62 5.21
C GLN A 104 18.26 16.63 4.22
N PHE A 105 17.11 17.21 4.58
CA PHE A 105 16.00 17.37 3.64
C PHE A 105 16.42 18.19 2.43
N MET A 106 17.08 19.34 2.64
CA MET A 106 17.52 20.21 1.56
C MET A 106 18.51 19.52 0.63
N GLU A 107 19.46 18.77 1.17
CA GLU A 107 20.40 17.97 0.36
C GLU A 107 19.66 16.90 -0.48
N ARG A 108 18.82 16.10 0.18
CA ARG A 108 18.15 14.93 -0.43
C ARG A 108 17.09 15.34 -1.44
N ALA A 109 16.17 16.22 -1.03
CA ALA A 109 15.12 16.75 -1.90
C ALA A 109 15.72 17.62 -3.01
N GLY A 110 16.73 18.43 -2.69
CA GLY A 110 17.46 19.23 -3.67
C GLY A 110 18.07 18.37 -4.77
N HIS A 111 18.80 17.30 -4.40
CA HIS A 111 19.32 16.34 -5.38
C HIS A 111 18.20 15.68 -6.17
N TYR A 112 17.16 15.18 -5.52
CA TYR A 112 16.06 14.47 -6.18
C TYR A 112 15.36 15.32 -7.23
N PHE A 113 14.99 16.56 -6.88
CA PHE A 113 14.26 17.44 -7.79
C PHE A 113 15.15 18.07 -8.86
N ALA A 114 16.41 18.39 -8.56
CA ALA A 114 17.36 18.87 -9.56
C ALA A 114 17.65 17.82 -10.65
N ASN A 115 17.60 16.53 -10.30
CA ASN A 115 17.87 15.41 -11.21
C ASN A 115 16.59 14.67 -11.65
N TRP A 116 15.41 15.28 -11.47
CA TRP A 116 14.12 14.62 -11.70
C TRP A 116 13.98 14.00 -13.09
N GLY A 117 14.46 14.68 -14.14
CA GLY A 117 14.37 14.21 -15.52
C GLY A 117 15.03 12.84 -15.72
N ASP A 118 16.27 12.69 -15.26
CA ASP A 118 17.04 11.45 -15.39
C ASP A 118 16.49 10.34 -14.49
N LEU A 119 16.12 10.69 -13.25
CA LEU A 119 15.52 9.74 -12.31
C LEU A 119 14.18 9.20 -12.85
N TYR A 120 13.35 10.07 -13.40
CA TYR A 120 12.08 9.72 -14.02
C TYR A 120 12.29 8.85 -15.27
N ALA A 121 13.22 9.20 -16.15
CA ALA A 121 13.53 8.41 -17.34
C ALA A 121 13.97 6.99 -16.97
N ASN A 122 14.87 6.86 -15.98
CA ASN A 122 15.33 5.56 -15.46
C ASN A 122 14.18 4.75 -14.84
N TRP A 123 13.35 5.39 -14.02
CA TRP A 123 12.16 4.74 -13.45
C TRP A 123 11.19 4.27 -14.54
N LYS A 124 10.91 5.12 -15.54
CA LYS A 124 10.01 4.80 -16.65
C LYS A 124 10.48 3.58 -17.42
N THR A 125 11.78 3.47 -17.72
CA THR A 125 12.34 2.27 -18.36
C THR A 125 12.03 1.00 -17.58
N LYS A 126 12.18 1.03 -16.24
CA LYS A 126 11.88 -0.13 -15.39
C LYS A 126 10.40 -0.48 -15.40
N VAL A 127 9.52 0.52 -15.31
CA VAL A 127 8.06 0.32 -15.36
C VAL A 127 7.64 -0.26 -16.71
N MET A 128 8.11 0.29 -17.82
CA MET A 128 7.81 -0.23 -19.16
C MET A 128 8.30 -1.66 -19.36
N ALA A 129 9.47 -2.01 -18.80
CA ALA A 129 9.95 -3.39 -18.82
C ALA A 129 9.00 -4.36 -18.09
N GLN A 130 8.42 -3.95 -16.95
CA GLN A 130 7.42 -4.77 -16.25
C GLN A 130 6.10 -4.85 -17.01
N ILE A 131 5.66 -3.75 -17.63
CA ILE A 131 4.45 -3.74 -18.49
C ILE A 131 4.64 -4.74 -19.64
N ASN A 132 5.75 -4.66 -20.37
CA ASN A 132 6.04 -5.58 -21.47
C ASN A 132 6.11 -7.04 -20.97
N ALA A 133 6.66 -7.28 -19.78
CA ALA A 133 6.69 -8.62 -19.20
C ALA A 133 5.27 -9.14 -18.90
N LEU A 134 4.38 -8.31 -18.35
CA LEU A 134 2.98 -8.65 -18.14
C LEU A 134 2.20 -8.85 -19.45
N GLU A 135 2.43 -8.00 -20.45
CA GLU A 135 1.81 -8.12 -21.78
C GLU A 135 2.27 -9.37 -22.53
N SER A 136 3.46 -9.89 -22.21
CA SER A 136 3.98 -11.14 -22.77
C SER A 136 3.42 -12.41 -22.11
N LEU A 137 2.61 -12.28 -21.05
CA LEU A 137 1.96 -13.41 -20.42
C LEU A 137 0.90 -14.00 -21.36
N ASP A 138 0.98 -15.31 -21.59
CA ASP A 138 -0.06 -16.06 -22.28
C ASP A 138 -1.02 -16.67 -21.25
N PHE A 139 -2.31 -16.44 -21.45
CA PHE A 139 -3.37 -17.04 -20.65
C PHE A 139 -4.07 -18.09 -21.50
N THR A 140 -3.41 -19.23 -21.65
CA THR A 140 -3.96 -20.38 -22.35
C THR A 140 -5.22 -20.87 -21.64
N THR A 141 -6.20 -21.43 -22.35
CA THR A 141 -7.39 -21.97 -21.68
C THR A 141 -7.01 -23.19 -20.85
N LEU A 142 -7.48 -23.24 -19.59
CA LEU A 142 -7.30 -24.43 -18.75
C LEU A 142 -8.04 -25.63 -19.34
N PRO A 143 -7.47 -26.85 -19.25
CA PRO A 143 -8.24 -28.05 -19.54
C PRO A 143 -9.34 -28.20 -18.48
N GLU A 144 -10.44 -28.88 -18.83
CA GLU A 144 -11.51 -29.18 -17.86
C GLU A 144 -10.99 -30.08 -16.73
N VAL A 145 -10.08 -31.00 -17.05
CA VAL A 145 -9.41 -31.89 -16.11
C VAL A 145 -7.96 -32.04 -16.54
N GLU A 146 -7.04 -31.97 -15.57
CA GLU A 146 -5.62 -32.23 -15.84
C GLU A 146 -5.38 -33.70 -16.23
N PRO A 147 -4.41 -33.98 -17.11
CA PRO A 147 -3.98 -35.33 -17.41
C PRO A 147 -3.65 -36.13 -16.12
N LEU A 148 -4.06 -37.40 -16.08
CA LEU A 148 -3.89 -38.26 -14.89
C LEU A 148 -2.41 -38.40 -14.47
N ASP A 149 -1.50 -38.33 -15.42
CA ASP A 149 -0.05 -38.42 -15.19
C ASP A 149 0.49 -37.27 -14.31
N VAL A 150 -0.12 -36.08 -14.32
CA VAL A 150 0.24 -34.97 -13.41
C VAL A 150 0.09 -35.40 -11.94
N VAL A 151 -0.93 -36.21 -11.65
CA VAL A 151 -1.20 -36.76 -10.31
C VAL A 151 -0.33 -37.99 -10.05
N THR A 152 -0.30 -38.94 -10.98
CA THR A 152 0.38 -40.24 -10.74
C THR A 152 1.90 -40.16 -10.76
N SER A 153 2.47 -39.15 -11.43
CA SER A 153 3.90 -38.83 -11.37
C SER A 153 4.27 -37.99 -10.13
N GLY A 154 3.29 -37.43 -9.42
CA GLY A 154 3.51 -36.52 -8.30
C GLY A 154 4.02 -35.14 -8.71
N ALA A 155 3.86 -34.73 -9.98
CA ALA A 155 4.32 -33.44 -10.48
C ALA A 155 3.62 -32.26 -9.76
N GLY A 156 2.32 -32.39 -9.46
CA GLY A 156 1.57 -31.42 -8.66
C GLY A 156 1.44 -30.02 -9.27
N ALA A 157 1.80 -29.84 -10.54
CA ALA A 157 1.73 -28.57 -11.26
C ALA A 157 0.53 -28.60 -12.22
N GLY A 158 -0.39 -27.62 -12.08
CA GLY A 158 -1.39 -27.37 -13.12
C GLY A 158 -0.76 -26.69 -14.33
N GLN A 159 -1.39 -26.79 -15.51
CA GLN A 159 -0.84 -26.29 -16.77
C GLN A 159 -0.39 -24.82 -16.75
N HIS A 160 -0.97 -24.01 -15.87
CA HIS A 160 -0.69 -22.57 -15.75
C HIS A 160 0.36 -22.22 -14.70
N GLN A 161 0.85 -23.21 -13.97
CA GLN A 161 1.94 -22.99 -13.04
C GLN A 161 3.26 -23.23 -13.76
N PRO A 162 4.12 -22.21 -13.89
CA PRO A 162 5.48 -22.46 -14.34
C PRO A 162 6.10 -23.47 -13.37
N ALA A 163 6.74 -24.51 -13.90
CA ALA A 163 7.38 -25.55 -13.09
C ALA A 163 8.20 -24.88 -11.98
N VAL A 164 7.87 -25.21 -10.73
CA VAL A 164 8.59 -24.70 -9.56
C VAL A 164 10.06 -25.02 -9.78
N ARG A 165 10.88 -23.99 -10.04
CA ARG A 165 12.33 -24.21 -10.17
C ARG A 165 12.79 -24.91 -8.90
N PRO A 166 13.51 -26.04 -9.00
CA PRO A 166 14.05 -26.68 -7.82
C PRO A 166 14.82 -25.62 -7.03
N ILE A 167 14.55 -25.55 -5.72
CA ILE A 167 15.34 -24.73 -4.80
C ILE A 167 16.77 -25.24 -4.97
N ARG A 168 17.64 -24.44 -5.62
CA ARG A 168 19.07 -24.78 -5.67
C ARG A 168 19.54 -24.92 -4.22
N PRO A 169 20.25 -26.01 -3.86
CA PRO A 169 20.90 -26.07 -2.57
C PRO A 169 21.72 -24.80 -2.38
N ARG A 170 21.66 -24.21 -1.18
CA ARG A 170 22.63 -23.18 -0.82
C ARG A 170 23.96 -23.90 -0.61
N ASP A 171 24.93 -23.59 -1.47
CA ASP A 171 26.34 -23.91 -1.23
C ASP A 171 26.86 -23.07 -0.04
#